data_AF-F1A5F0-F1
#
_entry.id   AF-F1A5F0-F1
#
_cell.length_a   1.000
_cell.length_b   1.000
_cell.length_c   1.000
_cell.angle_alpha   90.00
_cell.angle_beta   90.00
_cell.angle_gamma   90.00
#
_symmetry.space_group_name_H-M   'P 1'
#
loop_
_entity.id
_entity.type
_entity.pdbx_description
1 polymer ?
#
loop_
_entity_poly.entity_id
_entity_poly.type
_entity_poly.pdbx_seq_one_letter_code
_entity_poly.pdbx_strand_id
1 'polypeptide(L)'
;ETYNGFFGISHIGETFYKLNDKPNTPEDLVHFLGQSLQKGFFPPGCVVILDNAPLHGYIEIIPALIELFKARGCTLAYLPTYSPKLNPIELYFFYIKRRFYNK
;
A
#
# COMPACT_ATOMS: atom_id res chain seq x y z
N GLU A 1 -19.51 -10.63 -2.63
CA GLU A 1 -18.87 -9.71 -3.59
C GLU A 1 -17.39 -9.63 -3.29
N THR A 2 -16.53 -9.56 -4.30
CA THR A 2 -15.08 -9.41 -4.12
C THR A 2 -14.75 -7.93 -4.21
N TYR A 3 -14.29 -7.32 -3.12
CA TYR A 3 -13.86 -5.92 -3.11
C TYR A 3 -12.38 -5.85 -3.48
N ASN A 4 -12.03 -5.03 -4.47
CA ASN A 4 -10.64 -4.70 -4.78
C ASN A 4 -10.28 -3.39 -4.08
N GLY A 5 -8.97 -3.12 -3.93
CA GLY A 5 -8.53 -1.86 -3.36
C GLY A 5 -7.08 -1.88 -2.94
N PHE A 6 -6.67 -0.77 -2.34
CA PHE A 6 -5.37 -0.59 -1.71
C PHE A 6 -5.56 -0.21 -0.26
N PHE A 7 -4.63 -0.65 0.58
CA PHE A 7 -4.63 -0.38 2.01
C PHE A 7 -3.20 -0.14 2.46
N GLY A 8 -2.99 0.95 3.20
CA GLY A 8 -1.75 1.29 3.87
C GLY A 8 -2.00 1.41 5.37
N ILE A 9 -0.96 1.07 6.13
CA ILE A 9 -0.95 1.24 7.58
C ILE A 9 0.39 1.78 8.05
N SER A 10 0.35 2.72 8.99
CA SER A 10 1.55 3.27 9.63
C SER A 10 1.96 2.44 10.85
N HIS A 11 3.20 2.64 11.32
CA HIS A 11 3.72 1.96 12.52
C HIS A 11 2.96 2.32 13.82
N ILE A 12 2.17 3.40 13.82
CA ILE A 12 1.29 3.79 14.93
C ILE A 12 -0.19 3.40 14.71
N GLY A 13 -0.48 2.66 13.63
CA GLY A 13 -1.80 2.12 13.35
C GLY A 13 -2.76 3.07 12.62
N GLU A 14 -2.28 4.20 12.10
CA GLU A 14 -3.07 5.03 11.18
C GLU A 14 -3.25 4.31 9.86
N THR A 15 -4.42 4.44 9.25
CA THR A 15 -4.75 3.73 8.00
C THR A 15 -5.12 4.70 6.90
N PHE A 16 -4.80 4.30 5.67
CA PHE A 16 -5.26 4.96 4.46
C PHE A 16 -5.66 3.89 3.45
N TYR A 17 -6.87 3.95 2.91
CA TYR A 17 -7.36 2.91 2.02
C TYR A 17 -8.29 3.48 0.95
N LYS A 18 -8.37 2.76 -0.16
CA LYS A 18 -9.30 3.03 -1.26
C LYS A 18 -9.87 1.70 -1.73
N LEU A 19 -11.20 1.61 -1.77
CA LEU A 19 -11.91 0.48 -2.36
C LEU A 19 -12.22 0.80 -3.83
N ASN A 20 -12.15 -0.23 -4.66
CA ASN A 20 -12.37 -0.17 -6.09
C ASN A 20 -13.36 -1.26 -6.49
N ASP A 21 -14.32 -0.92 -7.35
CA ASP A 21 -15.30 -1.86 -7.91
C ASP A 21 -14.71 -2.72 -9.04
N LYS A 22 -13.52 -2.35 -9.53
CA LYS A 22 -12.80 -3.02 -10.62
C LYS A 22 -11.45 -3.53 -10.11
N PRO A 23 -10.82 -4.51 -10.80
CA PRO A 23 -9.46 -4.92 -10.52
C PRO A 23 -8.50 -3.73 -10.56
N ASN A 24 -7.53 -3.70 -9.65
CA ASN A 24 -6.54 -2.64 -9.56
C ASN A 24 -5.61 -2.63 -10.79
N THR A 25 -5.24 -1.45 -11.26
CA THR A 25 -4.17 -1.27 -12.26
C THR A 25 -2.90 -0.65 -11.64
N PRO A 26 -1.73 -0.72 -12.32
CA PRO A 26 -0.52 0.00 -11.91
C PRO A 26 -0.74 1.52 -11.75
N GLU A 27 -1.57 2.13 -12.60
CA GLU A 27 -1.91 3.55 -12.52
C GLU A 27 -2.72 3.87 -11.26
N ASP A 28 -3.65 2.98 -10.87
CA ASP A 28 -4.41 3.13 -9.63
C ASP A 28 -3.49 3.13 -8.41
N LEU A 29 -2.40 2.35 -8.42
CA LEU A 29 -1.39 2.36 -7.35
C LEU A 29 -0.71 3.73 -7.27
N VAL A 30 -0.22 4.26 -8.40
CA VAL A 30 0.43 5.58 -8.44
C VAL A 30 -0.52 6.66 -7.91
N HIS A 31 -1.79 6.59 -8.32
CA HIS A 31 -2.81 7.52 -7.85
C HIS A 31 -3.07 7.38 -6.34
N PHE A 32 -3.22 6.16 -5.84
CA PHE A 32 -3.43 5.88 -4.43
C PHE A 32 -2.27 6.40 -3.56
N LEU A 33 -1.03 6.14 -3.96
CA LEU A 33 0.15 6.62 -3.25
C LEU A 33 0.28 8.16 -3.33
N GLY A 34 -0.03 8.75 -4.48
CA GLY A 34 -0.08 10.20 -4.65
C GLY A 34 -1.10 10.87 -3.73
N GLN A 35 -2.31 10.31 -3.63
CA GLN A 35 -3.35 10.79 -2.72
C GLN A 35 -2.93 10.65 -1.24
N SER A 36 -2.37 9.49 -0.88
CA SER A 36 -1.86 9.23 0.47
C SER A 36 -0.82 10.28 0.87
N LEU A 37 0.09 10.61 -0.05
CA LEU A 37 1.12 11.64 0.13
C LEU A 37 0.54 13.05 0.27
N GLN A 38 -0.45 13.41 -0.54
CA GLN A 38 -1.13 14.70 -0.44
C GLN A 38 -1.90 14.86 0.88
N LYS A 39 -2.42 13.75 1.42
CA LYS A 39 -3.14 13.70 2.69
C LYS A 39 -2.23 13.63 3.91
N GLY A 40 -0.91 13.65 3.73
CA GLY A 40 0.07 13.64 4.82
C GLY A 40 0.28 12.27 5.47
N PHE A 41 -0.17 11.19 4.83
CA PHE A 41 -0.05 9.84 5.37
C PHE A 41 1.41 9.35 5.45
N PHE A 42 2.30 9.94 4.65
CA PHE A 42 3.73 9.65 4.68
C PHE A 42 4.49 10.78 5.40
N PRO A 43 4.95 10.56 6.64
CA PRO A 43 5.82 11.51 7.32
C PRO A 43 7.13 11.71 6.54
N PRO A 44 7.73 12.91 6.54
CA PRO A 44 9.03 13.13 5.92
C PRO A 44 10.08 12.13 6.42
N GLY A 45 10.87 11.57 5.50
CA GLY A 45 11.91 10.60 5.86
C GLY A 45 11.42 9.17 6.15
N CYS A 46 10.12 8.87 6.00
CA CYS A 46 9.62 7.53 6.27
C CYS A 46 10.09 6.50 5.23
N VAL A 47 10.08 5.23 5.63
CA VAL A 47 10.24 4.10 4.73
C VAL A 47 8.86 3.57 4.35
N VAL A 48 8.55 3.60 3.06
CA VAL A 48 7.34 3.04 2.48
C VAL A 48 7.63 1.60 2.07
N ILE A 49 6.93 0.65 2.68
CA ILE A 49 7.11 -0.77 2.42
C ILE A 49 5.92 -1.25 1.60
N LEU A 50 6.18 -1.71 0.37
CA LEU A 50 5.20 -2.39 -0.46
C LEU A 50 5.40 -3.91 -0.37
N ASP A 51 4.31 -4.68 -0.45
CA ASP A 51 4.44 -6.12 -0.68
C ASP A 51 4.95 -6.38 -2.11
N ASN A 52 5.33 -7.62 -2.39
CA ASN A 52 5.83 -8.01 -3.71
C ASN A 52 4.70 -8.45 -4.67
N ALA A 53 3.53 -7.79 -4.61
CA ALA A 53 2.48 -8.03 -5.59
C ALA A 53 2.99 -7.71 -7.00
N PRO A 54 2.66 -8.50 -8.04
CA PRO A 54 3.11 -8.24 -9.42
C PRO A 54 2.84 -6.80 -9.89
N LEU A 55 1.71 -6.23 -9.45
CA LEU A 55 1.28 -4.86 -9.73
C LEU A 55 2.27 -3.79 -9.23
N HIS A 56 3.01 -4.05 -8.15
CA HIS A 56 3.96 -3.09 -7.57
C HIS A 56 5.33 -3.09 -8.27
N GLY A 57 5.61 -4.11 -9.08
CA GLY A 57 6.90 -4.32 -9.76
C GLY A 57 6.90 -3.98 -11.25
N TYR A 58 5.84 -3.36 -11.78
CA TYR A 58 5.80 -2.95 -13.19
C TYR A 58 6.86 -1.89 -13.48
N ILE A 59 7.78 -2.21 -14.38
CA ILE A 59 8.95 -1.36 -14.68
C ILE A 59 8.56 0.05 -15.13
N GLU A 60 7.39 0.19 -15.76
CA GLU A 60 6.87 1.46 -16.27
C GLU A 60 6.48 2.45 -15.16
N ILE A 61 6.03 1.96 -13.99
CA ILE A 61 5.59 2.81 -12.89
C ILE A 61 6.70 3.09 -11.87
N ILE A 62 7.76 2.28 -11.83
CA ILE A 62 8.88 2.44 -10.88
C ILE A 62 9.47 3.87 -10.90
N PRO A 63 9.75 4.48 -12.06
CA PRO A 63 10.25 5.86 -12.11
C PRO A 63 9.29 6.86 -11.46
N ALA A 64 7.99 6.72 -11.71
CA ALA A 64 6.97 7.61 -11.14
C ALA A 64 6.89 7.46 -9.61
N LEU A 65 7.00 6.23 -9.09
CA LEU A 65 7.01 5.97 -7.65
C LEU A 65 8.26 6.55 -6.98
N ILE A 66 9.44 6.36 -7.59
CA ILE A 66 10.70 6.91 -7.06
C ILE A 66 10.62 8.44 -6.97
N GLU A 67 10.19 9.12 -8.04
CA GLU A 67 10.07 10.57 -8.04
C GLU A 67 9.04 11.08 -7.04
N LEU A 68 7.90 10.39 -6.91
CA LEU A 68 6.86 10.71 -5.93
C LEU A 68 7.40 10.72 -4.49
N PHE A 69 8.21 9.71 -4.12
CA PHE A 69 8.75 9.58 -2.77
C PHE A 69 9.99 10.45 -2.54
N LYS A 70 10.84 10.63 -3.57
CA LYS A 70 12.04 11.47 -3.52
C LYS A 70 11.71 12.92 -3.17
N ALA A 71 10.62 13.47 -3.72
CA ALA A 71 10.15 14.81 -3.41
C ALA A 71 9.84 15.05 -1.92
N ARG A 72 9.72 13.98 -1.12
CA ARG A 72 9.37 13.99 0.30
C ARG A 72 10.43 13.37 1.19
N GLY A 73 11.59 13.05 0.63
CA GLY A 73 12.67 12.35 1.33
C GLY A 73 12.29 10.95 1.80
N CYS A 74 11.22 10.37 1.26
CA CYS A 74 10.76 9.03 1.62
C CYS A 74 11.57 7.98 0.85
N THR A 75 11.81 6.83 1.48
CA THR A 75 12.48 5.69 0.83
C THR A 75 11.45 4.62 0.49
N LEU A 76 11.48 4.10 -0.74
CA LEU A 76 10.65 2.97 -1.16
C LEU A 76 11.42 1.66 -0.94
N ALA A 77 10.79 0.69 -0.27
CA ALA A 77 11.30 -0.65 -0.06
C ALA A 77 10.22 -1.69 -0.38
N TYR A 78 10.66 -2.89 -0.76
CA TYR A 78 9.79 -4.01 -1.06
C TYR A 78 10.02 -5.15 -0.07
N LEU A 79 8.96 -5.84 0.31
CA LEU A 79 9.08 -7.07 1.08
C LEU A 79 9.70 -8.19 0.24
N PRO A 80 10.46 -9.11 0.85
CA PRO A 80 10.91 -10.31 0.18
C PRO A 80 9.71 -11.13 -0.35
N THR A 81 9.90 -11.80 -1.50
CA THR A 81 8.88 -12.66 -2.08
C THR A 81 8.43 -13.74 -1.10
N TYR A 82 7.14 -14.08 -1.12
CA TYR A 82 6.53 -15.10 -0.26
C TYR A 82 6.73 -14.89 1.25
N SER A 83 6.91 -13.64 1.69
CA SER A 83 7.12 -13.30 3.10
C SER A 83 5.97 -12.49 3.71
N PRO A 84 4.70 -12.94 3.63
CA PRO A 84 3.56 -12.20 4.16
C PRO A 84 3.64 -12.01 5.69
N LYS A 85 4.34 -12.91 6.41
CA LYS A 85 4.57 -12.79 7.86
C LYS A 85 5.38 -11.54 8.24
N LEU A 86 6.11 -10.95 7.30
CA LEU A 86 6.86 -9.71 7.51
C LEU A 86 6.01 -8.46 7.25
N ASN A 87 4.78 -8.62 6.74
CA ASN A 87 3.88 -7.52 6.48
C ASN A 87 2.89 -7.33 7.65
N PRO A 88 3.05 -6.28 8.49
CA PRO A 88 2.17 -6.09 9.65
C PRO A 88 0.69 -5.93 9.27
N ILE A 89 0.40 -5.50 8.03
CA ILE A 89 -0.97 -5.34 7.52
C ILE A 89 -1.76 -6.65 7.51
N GLU A 90 -1.09 -7.80 7.41
CA GLU A 90 -1.74 -9.11 7.37
C GLU A 90 -2.48 -9.43 8.66
N LEU A 91 -1.94 -8.97 9.81
CA LEU A 91 -2.62 -9.07 11.09
C LEU A 91 -3.91 -8.24 11.10
N TYR A 92 -3.88 -7.04 10.52
CA TYR A 92 -5.07 -6.20 10.39
C TYR A 92 -6.12 -6.84 9.50
N PHE A 93 -5.74 -7.37 8.34
CA PHE A 93 -6.67 -8.09 7.48
C PHE A 93 -7.25 -9.33 8.14
N PHE A 94 -6.48 -10.07 8.93
CA PHE A 94 -6.99 -11.19 9.71
C PHE A 94 -8.10 -10.76 10.67
N TYR A 95 -7.90 -9.67 11.43
CA TYR A 95 -8.92 -9.12 12.32
C TYR A 95 -10.17 -8.66 11.57
N ILE A 96 -9.99 -7.92 10.47
CA ILE A 96 -11.08 -7.42 9.63
C ILE A 96 -11.92 -8.59 9.11
N LYS A 97 -11.29 -9.56 8.46
CA LYS A 97 -11.94 -10.76 7.92
C LYS A 97 -12.71 -11.50 9.01
N ARG A 98 -12.08 -11.76 10.16
CA ARG A 98 -12.74 -12.45 11.28
C ARG A 98 -13.99 -11.72 11.75
N ARG A 99 -13.97 -10.38 11.79
CA ARG A 99 -15.14 -9.57 12.18
C ARG A 99 -16.25 -9.57 11.13
N PHE A 100 -15.93 -9.74 9.85
CA PHE A 100 -16.91 -9.88 8.78
C PHE A 100 -17.53 -11.28 8.71
N TYR A 101 -16.73 -12.34 8.91
CA TYR A 101 -17.21 -13.72 8.83
C TYR A 101 -17.92 -14.22 10.09
N ASN A 102 -17.68 -13.61 11.25
CA ASN A 102 -18.35 -13.96 12.51
C ASN A 102 -19.65 -13.15 12.73
N LYS A 103 -20.28 -12.67 11.67
CA LYS A 103 -21.64 -12.11 11.69
C LYS A 103 -22.65 -13.13 11.21
#